data_AF-A0A4Y1N885-F1
#
_entry.id   AF-A0A4Y1N885-F1
#
_cell.length_a   1.000
_cell.length_b   1.000
_cell.length_c   1.000
_cell.angle_alpha   90.00
_cell.angle_beta   90.00
_cell.angle_gamma   90.00
#
_symmetry.space_group_name_H-M   'P 1'
#
loop_
_entity.id
_entity.type
_entity.pdbx_description
1 polymer ?
#
loop_
_entity_poly.entity_id
_entity_poly.type
_entity_poly.pdbx_seq_one_letter_code
_entity_poly.pdbx_strand_id
1 'polypeptide(L)'
;HLCVRPSQRLYNGLRMGNIETVLSSSIAAVFWAAFVVAGTMWYGSAATPIELYGPTRYQWDLGFFQQEIERRVQGSLAEGKTASQAWAEIPEKLAFYDYIGNNPAKGGLFRAGAMNSGDGIAVGWLGHALFKDKDGN
;
A
#
# COMPACT_ATOMS: atom_id res chain seq x y z
N HIS A 1 -33.07 -20.93 3.10
CA HIS A 1 -33.06 -21.52 4.46
C HIS A 1 -34.37 -21.35 5.23
N LEU A 2 -35.15 -20.26 5.06
CA LEU A 2 -36.39 -20.04 5.84
C LEU A 2 -37.52 -21.06 5.53
N CYS A 3 -37.75 -21.41 4.26
CA CYS A 3 -38.90 -22.24 3.86
C CYS A 3 -38.59 -23.74 3.69
N VAL A 4 -37.34 -24.17 3.87
CA VAL A 4 -36.89 -25.53 3.55
C VAL A 4 -36.02 -26.06 4.69
N ARG A 5 -36.39 -27.23 5.24
CA ARG A 5 -35.61 -27.90 6.28
C ARG A 5 -34.39 -28.62 5.69
N PRO A 6 -33.29 -28.77 6.45
CA PRO A 6 -32.13 -29.54 6.01
C PRO A 6 -32.47 -31.00 5.72
N SER A 7 -31.75 -31.63 4.80
CA SER A 7 -31.88 -33.07 4.57
C SER A 7 -31.34 -33.86 5.76
N GLN A 8 -31.93 -35.03 6.04
CA GLN A 8 -31.56 -35.86 7.19
C GLN A 8 -30.06 -36.24 7.19
N ARG A 9 -29.49 -36.49 6.00
CA ARG A 9 -28.05 -36.81 5.84
C ARG A 9 -27.17 -35.65 6.29
N LEU A 10 -27.48 -34.41 5.88
CA LEU A 10 -26.71 -33.22 6.25
C LEU A 10 -26.89 -32.86 7.73
N TYR A 11 -28.12 -32.95 8.25
CA TYR A 11 -28.41 -32.66 9.64
C TYR A 11 -27.57 -33.52 10.59
N ASN A 12 -27.50 -34.84 10.32
CA ASN A 12 -26.72 -35.78 11.11
C ASN A 12 -25.22 -35.67 10.84
N GLY A 13 -24.82 -35.54 9.57
CA GLY A 13 -23.41 -35.47 9.17
C GLY A 13 -22.69 -34.24 9.71
N LEU A 14 -23.37 -33.09 9.71
CA LEU A 14 -22.84 -31.82 10.22
C LEU A 14 -23.26 -31.52 11.66
N ARG A 15 -23.91 -32.46 12.37
CA ARG A 15 -24.34 -32.29 13.77
C ARG A 15 -25.14 -31.01 14.00
N MET A 16 -26.08 -30.67 13.12
CA MET A 16 -26.81 -29.39 13.12
C MET A 16 -27.69 -29.14 14.37
N GLY A 17 -27.85 -30.12 15.26
CA GLY A 17 -28.47 -29.95 16.57
C GLY A 17 -27.54 -29.39 17.66
N ASN A 18 -26.22 -29.35 17.43
CA ASN A 18 -25.23 -28.77 18.35
C ASN A 18 -24.83 -27.36 17.88
N ILE A 19 -24.97 -26.35 18.73
CA ILE A 19 -24.58 -24.97 18.42
C ILE A 19 -23.09 -24.80 18.13
N GLU A 20 -22.23 -25.64 18.70
CA GLU A 20 -20.78 -25.59 18.45
C GLU A 20 -20.42 -25.85 16.98
N THR A 21 -21.27 -26.55 16.21
CA THR A 21 -21.01 -26.70 14.77
C THR A 21 -21.10 -25.37 14.03
N VAL A 22 -22.01 -24.50 14.45
CA VAL A 22 -22.18 -23.15 13.89
C VAL A 22 -20.98 -22.29 14.28
N LEU A 23 -20.53 -22.39 15.53
CA LEU A 23 -19.31 -21.73 15.99
C LEU A 23 -18.10 -22.16 15.15
N SER A 24 -17.90 -23.47 14.96
CA SER A 24 -16.80 -24.03 14.16
C SER A 24 -16.82 -23.51 12.72
N SER A 25 -17.97 -23.58 12.04
CA SER A 25 -18.07 -23.07 10.66
C SER A 25 -17.91 -21.56 10.57
N SER A 26 -18.36 -20.82 11.59
CA SER A 26 -18.28 -19.35 11.60
C SER A 26 -16.84 -18.88 11.82
N ILE A 27 -16.08 -19.53 12.73
CA ILE A 27 -14.65 -19.23 12.91
C ILE A 27 -13.88 -19.44 11.61
N ALA A 28 -14.17 -20.53 10.89
CA ALA A 28 -13.54 -20.79 9.59
C ALA A 28 -13.85 -19.69 8.56
N ALA A 29 -15.10 -19.25 8.47
CA ALA A 29 -15.51 -18.17 7.56
C ALA A 29 -14.87 -16.82 7.93
N VAL A 30 -14.83 -16.47 9.22
CA VAL A 30 -14.23 -15.22 9.71
C VAL A 30 -12.72 -15.22 9.50
N PHE A 31 -12.03 -16.33 9.79
CA PHE A 31 -10.60 -16.48 9.52
C PHE A 31 -10.31 -16.31 8.03
N TRP A 32 -11.07 -16.98 7.15
CA TRP A 32 -10.92 -16.81 5.72
C TRP A 32 -11.06 -15.34 5.29
N ALA A 33 -12.10 -14.64 5.76
CA ALA A 33 -12.29 -13.22 5.46
C ALA A 33 -11.12 -12.36 5.96
N ALA A 34 -10.60 -12.63 7.17
CA ALA A 34 -9.45 -11.94 7.72
C ALA A 34 -8.18 -12.09 6.85
N PHE A 35 -7.93 -13.28 6.30
CA PHE A 35 -6.81 -13.51 5.39
C PHE A 35 -6.96 -12.77 4.06
N VAL A 36 -8.17 -12.74 3.50
CA VAL A 36 -8.45 -12.00 2.27
C VAL A 36 -8.14 -10.52 2.47
N VAL A 37 -8.66 -9.90 3.54
CA VAL A 37 -8.44 -8.46 3.77
C VAL A 37 -6.99 -8.12 4.15
N ALA A 38 -6.29 -9.01 4.85
CA ALA A 38 -4.86 -8.84 5.13
C ALA A 38 -4.04 -8.85 3.82
N GLY A 39 -4.35 -9.78 2.91
CA GLY A 39 -3.72 -9.84 1.60
C GLY A 39 -4.00 -8.59 0.76
N THR A 40 -5.26 -8.20 0.60
CA THR A 40 -5.62 -7.04 -0.24
C THR A 40 -5.06 -5.73 0.31
N MET A 41 -4.97 -5.57 1.62
CA MET A 41 -4.31 -4.41 2.24
C MET A 41 -2.80 -4.38 1.94
N TRP A 42 -2.13 -5.54 2.01
CA TRP A 42 -0.67 -5.59 1.83
C TRP A 42 -0.23 -5.46 0.36
N TYR A 43 -0.97 -6.07 -0.57
CA TYR A 43 -0.65 -6.03 -2.00
C TYR A 43 -1.25 -4.81 -2.72
N GLY A 44 -2.32 -4.23 -2.17
CA GLY A 44 -3.08 -3.15 -2.79
C GLY A 44 -4.24 -3.68 -3.65
N SER A 45 -5.35 -2.96 -3.60
CA SER A 45 -6.57 -3.22 -4.35
C SER A 45 -7.35 -1.91 -4.54
N ALA A 46 -8.40 -1.92 -5.37
CA ALA A 46 -9.28 -0.76 -5.51
C ALA A 46 -9.96 -0.33 -4.20
N ALA A 47 -10.13 -1.26 -3.25
CA ALA A 47 -10.72 -0.99 -1.94
C ALA A 47 -9.72 -0.48 -0.89
N THR A 48 -8.42 -0.47 -1.20
CA THR A 48 -7.35 -0.05 -0.28
C THR A 48 -6.47 1.02 -0.96
N PRO A 49 -7.04 2.22 -1.24
CA PRO A 49 -6.33 3.26 -1.97
C PRO A 49 -5.19 3.87 -1.16
N ILE A 50 -4.08 4.17 -1.83
CA ILE A 50 -2.85 4.69 -1.19
C ILE A 50 -3.00 6.08 -0.57
N GLU A 51 -4.01 6.84 -0.99
CA GLU A 51 -4.29 8.15 -0.39
C GLU A 51 -4.91 8.04 1.01
N LEU A 52 -5.49 6.89 1.33
CA LEU A 52 -6.08 6.62 2.66
C LEU A 52 -5.16 5.75 3.53
N TYR A 53 -4.43 4.81 2.92
CA TYR A 53 -3.64 3.81 3.65
C TYR A 53 -2.12 3.93 3.48
N GLY A 54 -1.65 4.83 2.62
CA GLY A 54 -0.24 4.94 2.25
C GLY A 54 0.16 4.00 1.10
N PRO A 55 1.38 4.19 0.54
CA PRO A 55 1.88 3.35 -0.55
C PRO A 55 2.22 1.94 -0.06
N THR A 56 2.39 1.01 -1.01
CA THR A 56 2.81 -0.37 -0.70
C THR A 56 4.33 -0.52 -0.84
N ARG A 57 4.91 -1.54 -0.20
CA ARG A 57 6.34 -1.85 -0.37
C ARG A 57 6.72 -2.15 -1.82
N TYR A 58 5.80 -2.72 -2.60
CA TYR A 58 6.05 -3.15 -3.96
C TYR A 58 6.22 -1.97 -4.92
N GLN A 59 5.57 -0.84 -4.62
CA GLN A 59 5.76 0.40 -5.37
C GLN A 59 7.19 0.93 -5.20
N TRP A 60 7.75 0.83 -3.99
CA TRP A 60 9.15 1.17 -3.72
C TRP A 60 10.10 0.16 -4.37
N ASP A 61 9.88 -1.14 -4.15
CA ASP A 61 10.77 -2.21 -4.63
C ASP A 61 10.91 -2.21 -6.18
N LEU A 62 9.87 -1.78 -6.90
CA LEU A 62 9.85 -1.69 -8.35
C LEU A 62 10.17 -0.28 -8.89
N GLY A 63 10.43 0.71 -8.05
CA GLY A 63 10.66 2.10 -8.47
C GLY A 63 9.46 2.72 -9.20
N PHE A 64 8.23 2.39 -8.80
CA PHE A 64 7.00 2.79 -9.50
C PHE A 64 6.85 4.31 -9.61
N PHE A 65 7.05 5.03 -8.49
CA PHE A 65 6.92 6.48 -8.48
C PHE A 65 8.13 7.15 -9.12
N GLN A 66 9.34 6.65 -8.87
CA GLN A 66 10.56 7.09 -9.54
C GLN A 66 10.41 7.07 -11.07
N GLN A 67 9.92 5.97 -11.65
CA GLN A 67 9.73 5.86 -13.10
C GLN A 67 8.73 6.89 -13.65
N GLU A 68 7.63 7.16 -12.93
CA GLU A 68 6.65 8.18 -13.34
C GLU A 68 7.23 9.60 -13.23
N ILE A 69 8.04 9.86 -12.20
CA ILE A 69 8.76 11.13 -12.05
C ILE A 69 9.73 11.31 -13.22
N GLU A 70 10.56 10.32 -13.50
CA GLU A 70 11.50 10.33 -14.62
C GLU A 70 10.78 10.55 -15.95
N ARG A 71 9.67 9.83 -16.19
CA ARG A 71 8.85 9.99 -17.41
C ARG A 71 8.35 11.42 -17.58
N ARG A 72 7.89 12.07 -16.51
CA ARG A 72 7.44 13.47 -16.54
C ARG A 72 8.58 14.43 -16.80
N VAL A 73 9.70 14.27 -16.09
CA VAL A 73 10.90 15.11 -16.29
C VAL A 73 11.41 15.00 -17.72
N GLN A 74 11.51 13.78 -18.27
CA GLN A 74 11.93 13.58 -19.66
C GLN A 74 10.95 14.19 -20.67
N GLY A 75 9.65 14.11 -20.41
CA GLY A 75 8.64 14.82 -21.21
C GLY A 75 8.86 16.33 -21.22
N SER A 76 9.04 16.94 -20.04
CA SER A 76 9.31 18.37 -19.90
C SER A 76 10.63 18.79 -20.56
N LEU A 77 11.67 17.96 -20.50
CA LEU A 77 12.94 18.19 -21.20
C LEU A 77 12.78 18.13 -22.72
N ALA A 78 11.99 17.17 -23.23
CA ALA A 78 11.69 17.05 -24.65
C ALA A 78 10.88 18.24 -25.20
N GLU A 79 10.07 18.89 -24.35
CA GLU A 79 9.39 20.16 -24.65
C GLU A 79 10.35 21.37 -24.67
N GLY A 80 11.64 21.17 -24.36
CA GLY A 80 12.67 22.21 -24.37
C GLY A 80 12.81 22.98 -23.05
N LYS A 81 12.18 22.51 -21.96
CA LYS A 81 12.36 23.11 -20.64
C LYS A 81 13.75 22.79 -20.10
N THR A 82 14.27 23.69 -19.27
CA THR A 82 15.53 23.42 -18.55
C THR A 82 15.30 22.34 -17.47
N ALA A 83 16.37 21.65 -17.04
CA ALA A 83 16.27 20.67 -15.96
C ALA A 83 15.65 21.24 -14.68
N SER A 84 15.99 22.48 -14.32
CA SER A 84 15.40 23.15 -13.14
C SER A 84 13.89 23.34 -13.28
N GLN A 85 13.42 23.77 -14.46
CA GLN A 85 11.99 23.90 -14.73
C GLN A 85 11.27 22.55 -14.74
N ALA A 86 11.87 21.54 -15.37
CA ALA A 86 11.29 20.19 -15.43
C ALA A 86 11.11 19.58 -14.03
N TRP A 87 12.09 19.74 -13.15
CA TRP A 87 11.99 19.29 -11.76
C TRP A 87 11.03 20.13 -10.92
N ALA A 88 10.93 21.45 -11.16
CA ALA A 88 9.99 22.32 -10.47
C ALA A 88 8.51 22.01 -10.81
N GLU A 89 8.24 21.35 -11.94
CA GLU A 89 6.89 20.92 -12.32
C GLU A 89 6.43 19.62 -11.62
N ILE A 90 7.34 18.91 -10.95
CA ILE A 90 7.00 17.67 -10.24
C ILE A 90 6.20 18.01 -8.97
N PRO A 91 4.98 17.47 -8.78
CA PRO A 91 4.21 17.72 -7.57
C PRO A 91 4.90 17.15 -6.34
N GLU A 92 4.96 17.93 -5.25
CA GLU A 92 5.57 17.49 -3.99
C GLU A 92 4.93 16.20 -3.46
N LYS A 93 3.61 16.02 -3.63
CA LYS A 93 2.91 14.78 -3.25
C LYS A 93 3.47 13.55 -3.98
N LEU A 94 3.81 13.69 -5.27
CA LEU A 94 4.38 12.60 -6.06
C LEU A 94 5.80 12.30 -5.61
N ALA A 95 6.62 13.33 -5.40
CA ALA A 95 7.97 13.19 -4.85
C ALA A 95 7.95 12.54 -3.47
N PHE A 96 6.96 12.86 -2.64
CA PHE A 96 6.82 12.28 -1.30
C PHE A 96 6.40 10.81 -1.33
N TYR A 97 5.66 10.35 -2.34
CA TYR A 97 5.42 8.91 -2.51
C TYR A 97 6.70 8.12 -2.86
N ASP A 98 7.68 8.76 -3.49
CA ASP A 98 8.98 8.19 -3.82
C ASP A 98 10.02 8.35 -2.69
N TYR A 99 9.57 8.27 -1.44
CA TYR A 99 10.42 8.35 -0.25
C TYR A 99 10.29 7.08 0.61
N ILE A 100 11.43 6.47 0.96
CA ILE A 100 11.47 5.20 1.68
C ILE A 100 10.83 5.24 3.07
N GLY A 101 10.76 6.41 3.72
CA GLY A 101 10.08 6.53 5.02
C GLY A 101 8.58 6.26 4.94
N ASN A 102 7.97 6.42 3.75
CA ASN A 102 6.58 6.09 3.50
C ASN A 102 6.35 4.60 3.17
N ASN A 103 7.40 3.80 3.06
CA ASN A 103 7.27 2.36 2.80
C ASN A 103 6.84 1.61 4.09
N PRO A 104 5.70 0.90 4.08
CA PRO A 104 5.17 0.22 5.27
C PRO A 104 6.08 -0.93 5.77
N ALA A 105 7.05 -1.39 4.96
CA ALA A 105 8.00 -2.43 5.35
C ALA A 105 9.25 -1.90 6.12
N LYS A 106 9.23 -0.64 6.58
CA LYS A 106 10.35 -0.01 7.32
C LYS A 106 10.09 0.19 8.81
N GLY A 107 8.97 -0.31 9.32
CA GLY A 107 8.63 -0.27 10.74
C GLY A 107 9.51 -1.16 11.62
N GLY A 108 9.14 -1.28 12.88
CA GLY A 108 9.70 -2.23 13.84
C GLY A 108 8.66 -2.64 14.85
N LEU A 109 8.69 -3.90 15.31
CA LEU A 109 7.62 -4.48 16.14
C LEU A 109 7.26 -3.65 17.38
N PHE A 110 8.25 -2.97 17.98
CA PHE A 110 8.08 -2.16 19.17
C PHE A 110 8.23 -0.65 18.93
N ARG A 111 8.25 -0.21 17.67
CA ARG A 111 8.21 1.22 17.33
C ARG A 111 6.76 1.65 17.26
N ALA A 112 6.22 2.06 18.39
CA ALA A 112 4.83 2.48 18.50
C ALA A 112 4.64 3.96 18.10
N GLY A 113 3.42 4.30 17.67
CA GLY A 113 3.01 5.66 17.35
C GLY A 113 2.85 5.92 15.85
N ALA A 114 2.66 7.19 15.51
CA ALA A 114 2.51 7.64 14.13
C ALA A 114 3.87 7.67 13.42
N MET A 115 3.86 7.61 12.09
CA MET A 115 5.08 7.79 11.27
C MET A 115 5.77 9.12 11.60
N ASN A 116 4.99 10.19 11.79
CA ASN A 116 5.50 11.52 12.17
C ASN A 116 6.26 11.53 13.51
N SER A 117 6.05 10.55 14.39
CA SER A 117 6.82 10.42 15.64
C SER A 117 8.21 9.79 15.41
N GLY A 118 8.42 9.18 14.24
CA GLY A 118 9.70 8.63 13.81
C GLY A 118 10.56 9.66 13.11
N ASP A 119 10.18 10.07 11.89
CA ASP A 119 10.97 10.94 11.02
C ASP A 119 10.53 12.41 11.02
N GLY A 120 9.42 12.73 11.70
CA GLY A 120 8.92 14.10 11.87
C GLY A 120 7.77 14.45 10.93
N ILE A 121 7.37 15.72 10.96
CA ILE A 121 6.33 16.24 10.06
C ILE A 121 7.02 16.76 8.80
N ALA A 122 6.64 16.23 7.63
CA ALA A 122 7.13 16.74 6.36
C ALA A 122 6.71 18.22 6.16
N VAL A 123 7.68 19.09 5.91
CA VAL A 123 7.46 20.55 5.76
C VAL A 123 7.41 20.98 4.31
N GLY A 124 8.27 20.41 3.46
CA GLY A 124 8.35 20.74 2.04
C GLY A 124 9.45 19.96 1.34
N TRP A 125 9.42 19.96 0.01
CA TRP A 125 10.43 19.27 -0.80
C TRP A 125 11.60 20.21 -1.11
N LEU A 126 12.83 19.73 -0.92
CA LEU A 126 14.05 20.50 -1.17
C LEU A 126 14.55 20.41 -2.64
N GLY A 127 13.77 19.78 -3.51
CA GLY A 127 14.15 19.53 -4.90
C GLY A 127 14.90 18.21 -5.11
N HIS A 128 15.19 17.90 -6.36
CA HIS A 128 15.91 16.69 -6.75
C HIS A 128 17.42 16.89 -6.66
N ALA A 129 18.10 15.98 -5.95
CA ALA A 129 19.55 16.03 -5.79
C ALA A 129 20.26 15.48 -7.03
N LEU A 130 21.14 16.29 -7.63
CA LEU A 130 22.01 15.87 -8.72
C LEU A 130 23.45 15.80 -8.20
N PHE A 131 24.04 14.61 -8.26
CA PHE A 131 25.42 14.39 -7.90
C PHE A 131 26.25 14.34 -9.17
N LYS A 132 27.41 15.01 -9.14
CA LYS A 132 28.39 14.98 -10.23
C LYS A 132 29.77 14.68 -9.68
N ASP A 133 30.54 13.85 -10.37
CA ASP A 133 31.94 13.66 -10.04
C ASP A 133 32.81 14.86 -10.49
N LYS A 134 34.14 14.76 -10.31
CA LYS A 134 35.08 15.82 -10.69
C LYS A 134 35.13 16.08 -12.20
N ASP A 135 34.77 15.07 -12.98
CA ASP A 135 34.77 15.10 -14.44
C ASP A 135 33.41 15.53 -15.01
N GLY A 136 32.39 15.66 -14.14
CA GLY A 136 31.05 16.13 -14.47
C GLY A 136 30.08 15.02 -14.87
N ASN A 137 30.41 13.75 -14.62
CA ASN A 137 29.53 12.61 -14.82
C ASN A 137 28.47 12.51 -13.73
#